data_AF-A0A962NM46-F1
#
_entry.id   AF-A0A962NM46-F1
#
_cell.length_a   1.000
_cell.length_b   1.000
_cell.length_c   1.000
_cell.angle_alpha   90.00
_cell.angle_beta   90.00
_cell.angle_gamma   90.00
#
_symmetry.space_group_name_H-M   'P 1'
#
loop_
_entity.id
_entity.type
_entity.pdbx_description
1 polymer ?
#
loop_
_entity_poly.entity_id
_entity_poly.type
_entity_poly.pdbx_seq_one_letter_code
_entity_poly.pdbx_strand_id
1 'polypeptide(L)'
;MTERDKSEHTEAHLNNEALFPSVLIRQEIRNQGLPDNFYDLVDFWYSPLSSELASRHSNNPSAPLLVGINGAQGSGKSTTVSFLKLLLERQFGKRTVTLSLDDFYLTRTERVRLSRDIHPLFITRGVPGTHDIDLASGIVSALKSCSEAKPCLLPVFDKSTDDRKPADEWTRVTQPPDIILFEGWCYNAPLQGVVQLNESVNTLEKNEDPDGRWRSYIYEQLQHYHEVLFDQTDFFLFISIPDFSKVAEWRGLQEQKLAARNPQASAVMDEAALNRFIQHYERITRDCLQKLPAIADAVIRLDAHHNIASMRLGTLELTRESRWLISTDMDGTLLSHDDYSYEGIAPLIRRLSANQIPVVLNTSKTRAETQKWAQLLHTHSPYIVENGSAIYFPFEMMSELEGRKAGLVADREHQCWVRELGTPVNELQQFVDFMDPDAINFLTCTEAQAMALTGLTPEDVRAARNRAWSVPLHFSDSQAAGAFKKA
;
A
#
# COMPACT_ATOMS: atom_id res chain seq x y z
N MET A 1 -4.27 -53.52 -30.48
CA MET A 1 -3.81 -52.40 -31.32
C MET A 1 -4.84 -51.29 -31.21
N THR A 2 -4.63 -50.13 -30.60
CA THR A 2 -3.61 -49.62 -29.67
C THR A 2 -4.23 -48.34 -29.11
N GLU A 3 -4.20 -48.19 -27.79
CA GLU A 3 -4.65 -47.03 -27.01
C GLU A 3 -3.74 -45.79 -27.21
N ARG A 4 -3.45 -45.39 -28.45
CA ARG A 4 -2.44 -44.35 -28.74
C ARG A 4 -2.87 -43.12 -29.54
N ASP A 5 -4.15 -42.94 -29.87
CA ASP A 5 -4.58 -41.83 -30.75
C ASP A 5 -5.67 -40.90 -30.17
N LYS A 6 -5.79 -40.78 -28.84
CA LYS A 6 -6.69 -39.78 -28.22
C LYS A 6 -6.02 -38.85 -27.20
N SER A 7 -4.70 -38.84 -27.11
CA SER A 7 -3.95 -37.97 -26.18
C SER A 7 -3.29 -36.74 -26.82
N GLU A 8 -3.37 -36.53 -28.14
CA GLU A 8 -2.63 -35.44 -28.80
C GLU A 8 -3.45 -34.20 -29.19
N HIS A 9 -4.74 -34.14 -28.85
CA HIS A 9 -5.59 -32.95 -29.12
C HIS A 9 -6.16 -32.24 -27.89
N THR A 10 -5.66 -32.54 -26.68
CA THR A 10 -6.10 -31.89 -25.44
C THR A 10 -4.96 -31.40 -24.55
N GLU A 11 -3.78 -31.13 -25.13
CA GLU A 11 -2.62 -30.61 -24.38
C GLU A 11 -2.08 -29.27 -24.89
N ALA A 12 -2.75 -28.61 -25.86
CA ALA A 12 -2.26 -27.38 -26.48
C ALA A 12 -3.09 -26.11 -26.21
N HIS A 13 -4.10 -26.13 -25.33
CA HIS A 13 -4.99 -24.97 -25.09
C HIS A 13 -5.14 -24.53 -23.62
N LEU A 14 -4.21 -24.91 -22.74
CA LEU A 14 -4.19 -24.43 -21.33
C LEU A 14 -2.96 -23.60 -20.96
N ASN A 15 -2.17 -23.15 -21.94
CA ASN A 15 -1.09 -22.20 -21.70
C ASN A 15 -1.47 -20.85 -22.30
N ASN A 16 -1.71 -19.84 -21.45
CA ASN A 16 -0.93 -18.59 -21.38
C ASN A 16 -1.67 -17.32 -20.88
N GLU A 17 -2.81 -17.40 -20.16
CA GLU A 17 -3.56 -16.18 -19.75
C GLU A 17 -3.69 -15.88 -18.24
N ALA A 18 -3.08 -16.64 -17.33
CA ALA A 18 -3.02 -16.24 -15.92
C ALA A 18 -1.84 -16.89 -15.17
N LEU A 19 -0.63 -16.40 -15.40
CA LEU A 19 0.43 -16.59 -14.39
C LEU A 19 0.04 -15.74 -13.18
N PHE A 20 -0.51 -16.39 -12.14
CA PHE A 20 -0.89 -15.75 -10.88
C PHE A 20 0.22 -14.80 -10.39
N PRO A 21 -0.12 -13.65 -9.75
CA PRO A 21 0.86 -12.75 -9.14
C PRO A 21 1.90 -13.48 -8.30
N SER A 22 1.53 -14.62 -7.70
CA SER A 22 2.40 -15.43 -6.87
C SER A 22 3.65 -15.97 -7.57
N VAL A 23 3.56 -16.36 -8.84
CA VAL A 23 4.72 -16.89 -9.61
C VAL A 23 5.68 -15.77 -9.97
N LEU A 24 5.14 -14.64 -10.44
CA LEU A 24 5.95 -13.48 -10.83
C LEU A 24 6.62 -12.83 -9.62
N ILE A 25 5.95 -12.75 -8.47
CA ILE A 25 6.56 -12.28 -7.21
C ILE A 25 7.70 -13.20 -6.80
N ARG A 26 7.54 -14.53 -6.88
CA ARG A 26 8.63 -15.48 -6.58
C ARG A 26 9.80 -15.36 -7.57
N GLN A 27 9.52 -15.10 -8.84
CA GLN A 27 10.57 -14.83 -9.83
C GLN A 27 11.32 -13.54 -9.50
N GLU A 28 10.61 -12.48 -9.12
CA GLU A 28 11.24 -11.20 -8.76
C GLU A 28 12.05 -11.30 -7.47
N ILE A 29 11.58 -12.05 -6.47
CA ILE A 29 12.36 -12.41 -5.27
C ILE A 29 13.70 -13.05 -5.66
N ARG A 30 13.70 -14.00 -6.61
CA ARG A 30 14.92 -14.64 -7.11
C ARG A 30 15.81 -13.66 -7.87
N ASN A 31 15.24 -12.81 -8.74
CA ASN A 31 16.00 -11.79 -9.49
C ASN A 31 16.71 -10.81 -8.56
N GLN A 32 16.05 -10.43 -7.47
CA GLN A 32 16.60 -9.55 -6.43
C GLN A 32 17.58 -10.27 -5.49
N GLY A 33 17.68 -11.62 -5.56
CA GLY A 33 18.51 -12.43 -4.67
C GLY A 33 18.03 -12.45 -3.23
N LEU A 34 16.71 -12.41 -3.03
CA LEU A 34 16.02 -12.39 -1.74
C LEU A 34 15.59 -13.81 -1.31
N PRO A 35 15.42 -14.07 0.00
CA PRO A 35 14.97 -15.38 0.48
C PRO A 35 13.51 -15.65 0.11
N ASP A 36 13.13 -16.93 -0.05
CA ASP A 36 11.77 -17.31 -0.51
C ASP A 36 10.64 -16.84 0.43
N ASN A 37 10.93 -16.69 1.74
CA ASN A 37 9.98 -16.15 2.72
C ASN A 37 9.70 -14.65 2.55
N PHE A 38 10.42 -13.98 1.65
CA PHE A 38 10.16 -12.59 1.30
C PHE A 38 8.80 -12.42 0.60
N TYR A 39 8.21 -13.51 0.09
CA TYR A 39 6.86 -13.52 -0.49
C TYR A 39 5.82 -12.96 0.48
N ASP A 40 5.82 -13.43 1.73
CA ASP A 40 4.86 -13.00 2.74
C ASP A 40 5.05 -11.51 3.10
N LEU A 41 6.27 -11.00 2.95
CA LEU A 41 6.58 -9.58 3.14
C LEU A 41 6.09 -8.71 1.99
N VAL A 42 6.15 -9.23 0.76
CA VAL A 42 5.59 -8.52 -0.39
C VAL A 42 4.09 -8.37 -0.22
N ASP A 43 3.41 -9.46 0.14
CA ASP A 43 1.96 -9.42 0.32
C ASP A 43 1.54 -8.52 1.48
N PHE A 44 2.23 -8.62 2.62
CA PHE A 44 1.86 -7.84 3.80
C PHE A 44 2.18 -6.35 3.68
N TRP A 45 3.36 -5.99 3.15
CA TRP A 45 3.82 -4.59 3.14
C TRP A 45 3.55 -3.87 1.82
N TYR A 46 3.75 -4.52 0.68
CA TYR A 46 3.67 -3.85 -0.62
C TYR A 46 2.28 -3.94 -1.25
N SER A 47 1.46 -4.95 -0.95
CA SER A 47 0.07 -5.01 -1.46
C SER A 47 -0.79 -3.84 -0.97
N PRO A 48 -0.83 -3.46 0.33
CA PRO A 48 -1.61 -2.31 0.77
C PRO A 48 -1.14 -1.00 0.15
N LEU A 49 0.18 -0.83 0.03
CA LEU A 49 0.77 0.36 -0.58
C LEU A 49 0.45 0.46 -2.08
N SER A 50 0.57 -0.64 -2.83
CA SER A 50 0.20 -0.67 -4.25
C SER A 50 -1.30 -0.45 -4.49
N SER A 51 -2.16 -0.99 -3.61
CA SER A 51 -3.59 -0.74 -3.62
C SER A 51 -3.93 0.74 -3.43
N GLU A 52 -3.30 1.39 -2.45
CA GLU A 52 -3.46 2.83 -2.21
C GLU A 52 -3.04 3.66 -3.42
N LEU A 53 -1.87 3.37 -4.01
CA LEU A 53 -1.38 4.07 -5.20
C LEU A 53 -2.32 3.87 -6.40
N ALA A 54 -2.79 2.63 -6.63
CA ALA A 54 -3.73 2.34 -7.70
C ALA A 54 -5.09 3.03 -7.50
N SER A 55 -5.57 3.09 -6.25
CA SER A 55 -6.81 3.79 -5.87
C SER A 55 -6.70 5.30 -6.12
N ARG A 56 -5.61 5.94 -5.66
CA ARG A 56 -5.37 7.38 -5.89
C ARG A 56 -5.37 7.74 -7.37
N HIS A 57 -4.66 6.98 -8.21
CA HIS A 57 -4.71 7.19 -9.66
C HIS A 57 -6.12 6.98 -10.22
N SER A 58 -6.85 5.96 -9.75
CA SER A 58 -8.20 5.66 -10.28
C SER A 58 -9.22 6.75 -9.93
N ASN A 59 -9.00 7.50 -8.85
CA ASN A 59 -9.81 8.66 -8.49
C ASN A 59 -9.50 9.91 -9.34
N ASN A 60 -8.33 9.97 -9.99
CA ASN A 60 -7.98 11.02 -10.94
C ASN A 60 -7.19 10.44 -12.15
N PRO A 61 -7.87 9.74 -13.08
CA PRO A 61 -7.21 9.02 -14.17
C PRO A 61 -6.71 9.93 -15.29
N SER A 62 -6.89 11.25 -15.16
CA SER A 62 -6.58 12.22 -16.21
C SER A 62 -5.08 12.57 -16.31
N ALA A 63 -4.30 12.24 -15.28
CA ALA A 63 -2.87 12.50 -15.23
C ALA A 63 -2.14 11.34 -14.54
N PRO A 64 -0.86 11.08 -14.92
CA PRO A 64 -0.04 10.13 -14.20
C PRO A 64 0.14 10.54 -12.73
N LEU A 65 0.06 9.59 -11.82
CA LEU A 65 0.38 9.80 -10.40
C LEU A 65 1.90 9.81 -10.20
N LEU A 66 2.47 10.93 -9.74
CA LEU A 66 3.89 11.03 -9.39
C LEU A 66 4.12 10.56 -7.94
N VAL A 67 4.80 9.43 -7.79
CA VAL A 67 5.15 8.83 -6.51
C VAL A 67 6.62 9.07 -6.23
N GLY A 68 6.92 9.92 -5.24
CA GLY A 68 8.26 10.16 -4.75
C GLY A 68 8.67 9.14 -3.69
N ILE A 69 9.87 8.57 -3.81
CA ILE A 69 10.38 7.54 -2.89
C ILE A 69 11.75 7.95 -2.36
N ASN A 70 11.81 8.25 -1.06
CA ASN A 70 13.05 8.54 -0.35
C ASN A 70 13.48 7.36 0.52
N GLY A 71 14.79 7.17 0.63
CA GLY A 71 15.42 6.26 1.58
C GLY A 71 16.94 6.36 1.48
N ALA A 72 17.64 6.13 2.58
CA ALA A 72 19.10 6.21 2.60
C ALA A 72 19.77 5.20 1.62
N GLN A 73 21.06 5.38 1.35
CA GLN A 73 21.81 4.40 0.56
C GLN A 73 21.76 3.01 1.23
N GLY A 74 21.50 1.97 0.44
CA GLY A 74 21.34 0.61 0.95
C GLY A 74 19.99 0.30 1.62
N SER A 75 19.07 1.26 1.76
CA SER A 75 17.78 1.03 2.45
C SER A 75 16.76 0.15 1.70
N GLY A 76 17.06 -0.29 0.47
CA GLY A 76 16.13 -1.13 -0.32
C GLY A 76 15.12 -0.36 -1.18
N LYS A 77 15.36 0.92 -1.50
CA LYS A 77 14.52 1.71 -2.44
C LYS A 77 14.24 0.99 -3.76
N SER A 78 15.29 0.60 -4.49
CA SER A 78 15.15 -0.05 -5.81
C SER A 78 14.39 -1.37 -5.71
N THR A 79 14.56 -2.11 -4.61
CA THR A 79 13.78 -3.32 -4.32
C THR A 79 12.30 -3.00 -4.10
N THR A 80 12.00 -1.97 -3.30
CA THR A 80 10.62 -1.48 -3.07
C THR A 80 9.98 -1.06 -4.38
N VAL A 81 10.68 -0.27 -5.21
CA VAL A 81 10.22 0.16 -6.54
C VAL A 81 9.91 -1.04 -7.43
N SER A 82 10.77 -2.06 -7.46
CA SER A 82 10.56 -3.25 -8.30
C SER A 82 9.29 -4.00 -7.92
N PHE A 83 9.05 -4.22 -6.62
CA PHE A 83 7.83 -4.89 -6.16
C PHE A 83 6.58 -4.03 -6.37
N LEU A 84 6.63 -2.73 -6.10
CA LEU A 84 5.50 -1.83 -6.39
C LEU A 84 5.17 -1.81 -7.87
N LYS A 85 6.18 -1.72 -8.74
CA LYS A 85 6.03 -1.81 -10.19
C LYS A 85 5.28 -3.08 -10.58
N LEU A 86 5.77 -4.23 -10.10
CA LEU A 86 5.20 -5.54 -10.41
C LEU A 86 3.74 -5.64 -9.96
N LEU A 87 3.43 -5.23 -8.73
CA LEU A 87 2.07 -5.31 -8.18
C LEU A 87 1.11 -4.37 -8.91
N LEU A 88 1.52 -3.13 -9.17
CA LEU A 88 0.73 -2.15 -9.92
C LEU A 88 0.39 -2.63 -11.34
N GLU A 89 1.37 -3.19 -12.05
CA GLU A 89 1.18 -3.71 -13.41
C GLU A 89 0.33 -4.97 -13.44
N ARG A 90 0.54 -5.90 -12.50
CA ARG A 90 -0.06 -7.25 -12.57
C ARG A 90 -1.36 -7.41 -11.81
N GLN A 91 -1.53 -6.73 -10.68
CA GLN A 91 -2.76 -6.81 -9.90
C GLN A 91 -3.76 -5.71 -10.28
N PHE A 92 -3.26 -4.52 -10.63
CA PHE A 92 -4.12 -3.34 -10.87
C PHE A 92 -4.14 -2.88 -12.33
N GLY A 93 -3.40 -3.56 -13.23
CA GLY A 93 -3.36 -3.24 -14.66
C GLY A 93 -2.84 -1.83 -14.97
N LYS A 94 -2.04 -1.22 -14.08
CA LYS A 94 -1.50 0.13 -14.26
C LYS A 94 -0.22 0.07 -15.09
N ARG A 95 -0.05 1.02 -16.01
CA ARG A 95 1.22 1.25 -16.72
C ARG A 95 2.14 2.06 -15.82
N THR A 96 3.37 1.61 -15.64
CA THR A 96 4.30 2.27 -14.74
C THR A 96 5.61 2.64 -15.43
N VAL A 97 6.20 3.76 -15.02
CA VAL A 97 7.56 4.14 -15.36
C VAL A 97 8.33 4.36 -14.07
N THR A 98 9.56 3.83 -14.02
CA THR A 98 10.46 3.97 -12.87
C THR A 98 11.57 4.94 -13.22
N LEU A 99 11.82 5.93 -12.38
CA LEU A 99 12.92 6.88 -12.49
C LEU A 99 13.81 6.78 -11.25
N SER A 100 15.13 6.76 -11.45
CA SER A 100 16.10 6.91 -10.37
C SER A 100 16.77 8.26 -10.49
N LEU A 101 16.92 8.97 -9.38
CA LEU A 101 17.66 10.23 -9.36
C LEU A 101 19.12 10.04 -9.83
N ASP A 102 19.68 8.85 -9.62
CA ASP A 102 21.02 8.50 -10.09
C ASP A 102 21.16 8.54 -11.63
N ASP A 103 20.08 8.30 -12.39
CA ASP A 103 20.12 8.38 -13.86
C ASP A 103 20.26 9.83 -14.36
N PHE A 104 19.97 10.79 -13.48
CA PHE A 104 20.04 12.22 -13.76
C PHE A 104 21.33 12.85 -13.27
N TYR A 105 22.35 12.10 -12.86
CA TYR A 105 23.65 12.72 -12.59
C TYR A 105 24.11 13.55 -13.80
N LEU A 106 24.77 14.67 -13.49
CA LEU A 106 25.52 15.45 -14.48
C LEU A 106 26.52 14.54 -15.20
N THR A 107 27.04 14.97 -16.34
CA THR A 107 28.16 14.28 -16.99
C THR A 107 29.45 14.43 -16.18
N ARG A 108 30.44 13.59 -16.45
CA ARG A 108 31.78 13.71 -15.83
C ARG A 108 32.39 15.10 -16.10
N THR A 109 32.24 15.58 -17.34
CA THR A 109 32.75 16.89 -17.76
C THR A 109 32.09 18.03 -17.00
N GLU A 110 30.78 17.99 -16.80
CA GLU A 110 30.04 19.00 -16.03
C GLU A 110 30.46 18.99 -14.55
N ARG A 111 30.65 17.81 -13.94
CA ARG A 111 31.16 17.73 -12.56
C ARG A 111 32.58 18.25 -12.41
N VAL A 112 33.46 18.05 -13.40
CA VAL A 112 34.81 18.65 -13.40
C VAL A 112 34.70 20.18 -13.41
N ARG A 113 33.83 20.76 -14.23
CA ARG A 113 33.58 22.21 -14.23
C ARG A 113 33.04 22.68 -12.87
N LEU A 114 32.02 22.01 -12.34
CA LEU A 114 31.44 22.31 -11.03
C LEU A 114 32.48 22.25 -9.90
N SER A 115 33.40 21.28 -9.95
CA SER A 115 34.48 21.12 -8.97
C SER A 115 35.50 22.26 -9.01
N ARG A 116 35.77 22.81 -10.19
CA ARG A 116 36.70 23.92 -10.41
C ARG A 116 36.06 25.25 -10.05
N ASP A 117 34.81 25.44 -10.48
CA ASP A 117 34.13 26.73 -10.43
C ASP A 117 33.48 26.97 -9.06
N ILE A 118 32.95 25.92 -8.42
CA ILE A 118 32.25 25.99 -7.14
C ILE A 118 33.07 25.36 -6.00
N HIS A 119 33.28 24.05 -6.00
CA HIS A 119 33.99 23.40 -4.90
C HIS A 119 34.55 22.01 -5.25
N PRO A 120 35.81 21.67 -4.92
CA PRO A 120 36.45 20.40 -5.32
C PRO A 120 35.64 19.14 -5.01
N LEU A 121 34.88 19.13 -3.91
CA LEU A 121 34.02 18.00 -3.50
C LEU A 121 32.94 17.62 -4.54
N PHE A 122 32.55 18.53 -5.44
CA PHE A 122 31.57 18.24 -6.50
C PHE A 122 32.10 17.34 -7.63
N ILE A 123 33.38 16.95 -7.57
CA ILE A 123 33.89 15.89 -8.45
C ILE A 123 33.22 14.54 -8.15
N THR A 124 32.77 14.35 -6.91
CA THR A 124 32.02 13.19 -6.43
C THR A 124 30.53 13.40 -6.73
N ARG A 125 29.93 12.48 -7.50
CA ARG A 125 28.48 12.48 -7.74
C ARG A 125 27.73 12.10 -6.45
N GLY A 126 26.54 12.66 -6.23
CA GLY A 126 25.63 12.19 -5.18
C GLY A 126 24.77 13.29 -4.55
N VAL A 127 25.40 14.37 -4.14
CA VAL A 127 24.74 15.47 -3.41
C VAL A 127 23.91 16.36 -4.35
N PRO A 128 22.85 17.03 -3.85
CA PRO A 128 22.16 18.06 -4.62
C PRO A 128 23.14 19.04 -5.29
N GLY A 129 22.86 19.39 -6.54
CA GLY A 129 23.76 20.10 -7.45
C GLY A 129 24.59 19.20 -8.36
N THR A 130 24.65 17.89 -8.11
CA THR A 130 25.32 16.93 -9.01
C THR A 130 24.36 16.20 -9.95
N HIS A 131 23.07 16.52 -9.93
CA HIS A 131 22.07 16.03 -10.85
C HIS A 131 21.54 17.16 -11.75
N ASP A 132 21.21 16.80 -12.98
CA ASP A 132 20.48 17.58 -13.97
C ASP A 132 18.98 17.54 -13.63
N ILE A 133 18.59 18.30 -12.62
CA ILE A 133 17.22 18.28 -12.08
C ILE A 133 16.20 18.91 -13.03
N ASP A 134 16.64 19.85 -13.87
CA ASP A 134 15.81 20.46 -14.90
C ASP A 134 15.47 19.43 -16.00
N LEU A 135 16.43 18.57 -16.38
CA LEU A 135 16.14 17.42 -17.24
C LEU A 135 15.15 16.46 -16.57
N ALA A 136 15.30 16.17 -15.27
CA ALA A 136 14.37 15.31 -14.54
C ALA A 136 12.94 15.88 -14.54
N SER A 137 12.78 17.17 -14.22
CA SER A 137 11.50 17.87 -14.27
C SER A 137 10.89 17.86 -15.68
N GLY A 138 11.71 18.15 -16.69
CA GLY A 138 11.31 18.11 -18.10
C GLY A 138 10.82 16.72 -18.54
N ILE A 139 11.47 15.65 -18.06
CA ILE A 139 11.06 14.27 -18.36
C ILE A 139 9.76 13.90 -17.66
N VAL A 140 9.59 14.25 -16.38
CA VAL A 140 8.32 14.04 -15.69
C VAL A 140 7.17 14.74 -16.41
N SER A 141 7.40 15.97 -16.89
CA SER A 141 6.43 16.70 -17.72
C SER A 141 6.17 16.02 -19.07
N ALA A 142 7.23 15.57 -19.76
CA ALA A 142 7.12 14.90 -21.05
C ALA A 142 6.38 13.55 -20.96
N LEU A 143 6.56 12.79 -19.87
CA LEU A 143 5.89 11.52 -19.65
C LEU A 143 4.35 11.67 -19.61
N LYS A 144 3.83 12.81 -19.13
CA LYS A 144 2.39 13.09 -19.09
C LYS A 144 1.71 13.11 -20.47
N SER A 145 2.48 13.30 -21.55
CA SER A 145 1.94 13.49 -22.91
C SER A 145 2.72 12.76 -24.01
N CYS A 146 3.63 11.85 -23.64
CA CYS A 146 4.44 11.12 -24.63
C CYS A 146 3.59 10.19 -25.51
N SER A 147 4.05 9.95 -26.72
CA SER A 147 3.35 9.14 -27.73
C SER A 147 4.35 8.46 -28.67
N GLU A 148 3.89 7.57 -29.55
CA GLU A 148 4.74 7.00 -30.60
C GLU A 148 5.38 8.07 -31.50
N ALA A 149 4.63 9.13 -31.83
CA ALA A 149 5.10 10.25 -32.64
C ALA A 149 6.05 11.19 -31.88
N LYS A 150 5.92 11.26 -30.54
CA LYS A 150 6.76 12.07 -29.66
C LYS A 150 7.14 11.26 -28.41
N PRO A 151 8.10 10.33 -28.53
CA PRO A 151 8.51 9.50 -27.41
C PRO A 151 9.25 10.33 -26.35
N CYS A 152 9.14 9.91 -25.09
CA CYS A 152 9.99 10.41 -24.01
C CYS A 152 11.23 9.51 -23.92
N LEU A 153 12.42 10.12 -23.79
CA LEU A 153 13.69 9.40 -23.64
C LEU A 153 14.20 9.59 -22.22
N LEU A 154 14.39 8.49 -21.50
CA LEU A 154 14.86 8.48 -20.11
C LEU A 154 16.38 8.26 -20.08
N PRO A 155 17.16 9.15 -19.44
CA PRO A 155 18.60 8.99 -19.37
C PRO A 155 18.97 7.70 -18.64
N VAL A 156 20.16 7.21 -18.94
CA VAL A 156 20.76 6.07 -18.26
C VAL A 156 22.14 6.50 -17.80
N PHE A 157 22.43 6.35 -16.51
CA PHE A 157 23.76 6.63 -15.99
C PHE A 157 24.58 5.36 -15.81
N ASP A 158 25.76 5.31 -16.40
CA ASP A 158 26.67 4.18 -16.26
C ASP A 158 27.67 4.43 -15.12
N LYS A 159 27.46 3.73 -14.01
CA LYS A 159 28.33 3.83 -12.82
C LYS A 159 29.73 3.26 -13.05
N SER A 160 29.94 2.43 -14.07
CA SER A 160 31.25 1.85 -14.39
C SER A 160 32.16 2.84 -15.10
N THR A 161 31.60 3.68 -15.98
CA THR A 161 32.30 4.76 -16.66
C THR A 161 32.19 6.10 -15.93
N ASP A 162 31.38 6.16 -14.87
CA ASP A 162 31.05 7.39 -14.12
C ASP A 162 30.48 8.50 -15.01
N ASP A 163 29.68 8.15 -16.02
CA ASP A 163 29.12 9.11 -16.96
C ASP A 163 27.74 8.70 -17.49
N ARG A 164 27.03 9.66 -18.08
CA ARG A 164 25.74 9.42 -18.73
C ARG A 164 25.97 8.68 -20.05
N LYS A 165 25.12 7.70 -20.34
CA LYS A 165 25.13 7.03 -21.64
C LYS A 165 24.74 7.99 -22.78
N PRO A 166 25.22 7.74 -24.01
CA PRO A 166 24.74 8.41 -25.22
C PRO A 166 23.21 8.37 -25.36
N ALA A 167 22.63 9.41 -25.98
CA ALA A 167 21.17 9.61 -26.04
C ALA A 167 20.43 8.52 -26.83
N ASP A 168 21.11 7.82 -27.75
CA ASP A 168 20.59 6.68 -28.50
C ASP A 168 20.50 5.38 -27.67
N GLU A 169 21.15 5.33 -26.51
CA GLU A 169 21.03 4.24 -25.53
C GLU A 169 20.02 4.56 -24.40
N TRP A 170 19.33 5.70 -24.48
CA TRP A 170 18.32 6.09 -23.48
C TRP A 170 17.06 5.23 -23.61
N THR A 171 16.38 5.01 -22.48
CA THR A 171 15.17 4.19 -22.47
C THR A 171 14.02 4.95 -23.13
N ARG A 172 13.40 4.37 -24.14
CA ARG A 172 12.31 4.99 -24.90
C ARG A 172 10.95 4.63 -24.31
N VAL A 173 10.15 5.63 -23.96
CA VAL A 173 8.75 5.50 -23.53
C VAL A 173 7.83 6.14 -24.57
N THR A 174 6.88 5.38 -25.10
CA THR A 174 6.03 5.81 -26.22
C THR A 174 4.56 5.99 -25.83
N GLN A 175 4.21 5.78 -24.55
CA GLN A 175 2.86 5.97 -24.04
C GLN A 175 2.91 6.57 -22.64
N PRO A 176 1.96 7.46 -22.27
CA PRO A 176 1.93 8.03 -20.93
C PRO A 176 1.70 6.91 -19.89
N PRO A 177 2.50 6.86 -18.82
CA PRO A 177 2.24 5.93 -17.72
C PRO A 177 1.03 6.37 -16.92
N ASP A 178 0.43 5.45 -16.19
CA ASP A 178 -0.57 5.77 -15.17
C ASP A 178 0.12 6.19 -13.87
N ILE A 179 1.29 5.63 -13.55
CA ILE A 179 2.04 5.91 -12.32
C ILE A 179 3.54 6.07 -12.63
N ILE A 180 4.15 7.13 -12.11
CA ILE A 180 5.60 7.38 -12.17
C ILE A 180 6.17 7.10 -10.78
N LEU A 181 7.03 6.08 -10.66
CA LEU A 181 7.76 5.77 -9.43
C LEU A 181 9.15 6.43 -9.50
N PHE A 182 9.33 7.55 -8.81
CA PHE A 182 10.58 8.30 -8.81
C PHE A 182 11.30 8.13 -7.46
N GLU A 183 12.40 7.36 -7.46
CA GLU A 183 13.21 7.14 -6.28
C GLU A 183 14.50 7.97 -6.25
N GLY A 184 14.90 8.40 -5.06
CA GLY A 184 16.17 9.08 -4.83
C GLY A 184 16.49 9.21 -3.36
N TRP A 185 17.77 9.12 -2.98
CA TRP A 185 18.16 9.15 -1.57
C TRP A 185 17.89 10.49 -0.87
N CYS A 186 17.88 11.59 -1.64
CA CYS A 186 17.56 12.93 -1.18
C CYS A 186 16.20 13.45 -1.73
N TYR A 187 15.34 12.56 -2.26
CA TYR A 187 14.04 12.97 -2.78
C TYR A 187 13.17 13.61 -1.69
N ASN A 188 12.60 14.79 -1.91
CA ASN A 188 11.91 15.59 -0.87
C ASN A 188 12.76 15.84 0.40
N ALA A 189 14.09 15.81 0.34
CA ALA A 189 14.92 16.05 1.51
C ALA A 189 14.63 17.43 2.12
N PRO A 190 14.50 17.57 3.46
CA PRO A 190 14.07 18.82 4.06
C PRO A 190 15.07 19.95 3.84
N LEU A 191 14.57 21.16 3.60
CA LEU A 191 15.38 22.37 3.61
C LEU A 191 15.91 22.65 5.04
N GLN A 192 17.21 22.93 5.15
CA GLN A 192 17.87 23.23 6.41
C GLN A 192 17.73 24.71 6.78
N GLY A 193 17.82 25.03 8.08
CA GLY A 193 17.91 26.42 8.52
C GLY A 193 19.32 26.98 8.34
N VAL A 194 19.44 28.27 8.03
CA VAL A 194 20.74 28.95 7.78
C VAL A 194 21.76 28.74 8.92
N VAL A 195 21.32 28.69 10.17
CA VAL A 195 22.20 28.45 11.34
C VAL A 195 22.84 27.06 11.30
N GLN A 196 22.12 26.04 10.81
CA GLN A 196 22.60 24.65 10.75
C GLN A 196 23.70 24.46 9.69
N LEU A 197 23.80 25.37 8.70
CA LEU A 197 24.81 25.31 7.66
C LEU A 197 26.19 25.79 8.12
N ASN A 198 26.29 26.53 9.23
CA ASN A 198 27.58 27.02 9.73
C ASN A 198 28.39 25.93 10.47
N GLU A 199 27.71 25.00 11.12
CA GLU A 199 28.35 23.96 11.94
C GLU A 199 28.64 22.72 11.11
N SER A 200 29.90 22.27 11.09
CA SER A 200 30.29 21.01 10.43
C SER A 200 29.70 19.81 11.15
N VAL A 201 29.04 18.88 10.44
CA VAL A 201 28.49 17.66 11.07
C VAL A 201 29.48 16.49 11.09
N ASN A 202 30.55 16.57 10.30
CA ASN A 202 31.58 15.53 10.22
C ASN A 202 32.96 16.07 9.82
N THR A 203 33.92 15.15 9.72
CA THR A 203 35.33 15.47 9.43
C THR A 203 35.53 16.00 8.02
N LEU A 204 34.78 15.49 7.04
CA LEU A 204 34.82 15.98 5.65
C LEU A 204 34.43 17.44 5.57
N GLU A 205 33.30 17.83 6.16
CA GLU A 205 32.89 19.25 6.15
C GLU A 205 33.87 20.12 6.93
N LYS A 206 34.33 19.65 8.09
CA LYS A 206 35.26 20.43 8.94
C LYS A 206 36.59 20.73 8.24
N ASN A 207 37.13 19.75 7.51
CA ASN A 207 38.49 19.83 6.97
C ASN A 207 38.53 20.22 5.50
N GLU A 208 37.50 19.86 4.73
CA GLU A 208 37.46 20.05 3.27
C GLU A 208 36.44 21.08 2.82
N ASP A 209 35.50 21.52 3.67
CA ASP A 209 34.55 22.63 3.43
C ASP A 209 34.50 23.62 4.62
N PRO A 210 35.65 24.11 5.14
CA PRO A 210 35.69 24.91 6.36
C PRO A 210 34.97 26.26 6.25
N ASP A 211 34.85 26.81 5.03
CA ASP A 211 34.12 28.05 4.75
C ASP A 211 32.63 27.82 4.45
N GLY A 212 32.21 26.55 4.35
CA GLY A 212 30.84 26.13 4.10
C GLY A 212 30.32 26.40 2.69
N ARG A 213 31.20 26.69 1.73
CA ARG A 213 30.81 26.96 0.34
C ARG A 213 30.11 25.75 -0.31
N TRP A 214 30.59 24.54 -0.06
CA TRP A 214 30.01 23.31 -0.63
C TRP A 214 28.62 23.03 -0.07
N ARG A 215 28.46 23.03 1.26
CA ARG A 215 27.15 22.81 1.90
C ARG A 215 26.15 23.93 1.64
N SER A 216 26.60 25.18 1.50
CA SER A 216 25.71 26.29 1.11
C SER A 216 25.19 26.12 -0.32
N TYR A 217 26.06 25.72 -1.26
CA TYR A 217 25.62 25.44 -2.63
C TYR A 217 24.66 24.24 -2.70
N ILE A 218 24.92 23.16 -1.94
CA ILE A 218 23.99 22.02 -1.83
C ILE A 218 22.61 22.48 -1.38
N TYR A 219 22.56 23.38 -0.38
CA TYR A 219 21.31 23.92 0.11
C TYR A 219 20.55 24.71 -0.97
N GLU A 220 21.23 25.62 -1.68
CA GLU A 220 20.64 26.38 -2.80
C GLU A 220 20.09 25.43 -3.88
N GLN A 221 20.85 24.38 -4.22
CA GLN A 221 20.41 23.38 -5.19
C GLN A 221 19.22 22.57 -4.69
N LEU A 222 19.17 22.24 -3.40
CA LEU A 222 18.02 21.54 -2.83
C LEU A 222 16.75 22.40 -2.88
N GLN A 223 16.85 23.72 -2.72
CA GLN A 223 15.73 24.64 -2.94
C GLN A 223 15.22 24.56 -4.39
N HIS A 224 16.14 24.55 -5.37
CA HIS A 224 15.77 24.37 -6.77
C HIS A 224 15.09 23.03 -7.02
N TYR A 225 15.54 21.94 -6.37
CA TYR A 225 14.92 20.61 -6.51
C TYR A 225 13.47 20.60 -6.01
N HIS A 226 13.22 21.31 -4.90
CA HIS A 226 11.86 21.58 -4.40
C HIS A 226 11.00 22.28 -5.44
N GLU A 227 11.46 23.43 -5.91
CA GLU A 227 10.72 24.27 -6.86
C GLU A 227 10.35 23.53 -8.15
N VAL A 228 11.29 22.82 -8.77
CA VAL A 228 11.08 22.28 -10.11
C VAL A 228 10.54 20.85 -10.15
N LEU A 229 10.58 20.09 -9.06
CA LEU A 229 10.20 18.67 -9.10
C LEU A 229 9.55 18.16 -7.83
N PHE A 230 10.23 18.26 -6.68
CA PHE A 230 9.83 17.59 -5.45
C PHE A 230 8.46 18.06 -4.95
N ASP A 231 8.15 19.35 -5.07
CA ASP A 231 6.85 19.91 -4.66
C ASP A 231 5.69 19.50 -5.59
N GLN A 232 5.97 18.86 -6.72
CA GLN A 232 4.96 18.31 -7.64
C GLN A 232 4.54 16.87 -7.31
N THR A 233 5.09 16.29 -6.24
CA THR A 233 4.85 14.90 -5.85
C THR A 233 3.42 14.70 -5.34
N ASP A 234 2.69 13.74 -5.91
CA ASP A 234 1.31 13.43 -5.53
C ASP A 234 1.21 12.45 -4.34
N PHE A 235 2.22 11.59 -4.19
CA PHE A 235 2.34 10.66 -3.06
C PHE A 235 3.79 10.50 -2.66
N PHE A 236 4.10 10.67 -1.38
CA PHE A 236 5.45 10.57 -0.87
C PHE A 236 5.65 9.38 0.08
N LEU A 237 6.54 8.46 -0.29
CA LEU A 237 6.98 7.32 0.50
C LEU A 237 8.38 7.57 1.07
N PHE A 238 8.54 7.41 2.39
CA PHE A 238 9.83 7.42 3.06
C PHE A 238 10.19 6.05 3.65
N ILE A 239 11.36 5.52 3.30
CA ILE A 239 11.96 4.33 3.90
C ILE A 239 12.92 4.78 5.00
N SER A 240 12.43 4.77 6.23
CA SER A 240 13.17 5.16 7.42
C SER A 240 14.06 4.02 7.90
N ILE A 241 15.35 4.33 8.07
CA ILE A 241 16.31 3.44 8.73
C ILE A 241 16.38 3.77 10.23
N PRO A 242 16.95 2.90 11.10
CA PRO A 242 17.04 3.18 12.54
C PRO A 242 17.86 4.44 12.84
N ASP A 243 19.04 4.54 12.24
CA ASP A 243 19.96 5.66 12.41
C ASP A 243 21.04 5.67 11.31
N PHE A 244 21.82 6.74 11.24
CA PHE A 244 22.82 6.94 10.19
C PHE A 244 23.93 5.89 10.15
N SER A 245 24.27 5.23 11.27
CA SER A 245 25.33 4.20 11.30
C SER A 245 25.01 3.03 10.37
N LYS A 246 23.72 2.76 10.13
CA LYS A 246 23.26 1.71 9.21
C LYS A 246 23.59 2.00 7.75
N VAL A 247 23.77 3.25 7.37
CA VAL A 247 24.21 3.60 6.00
C VAL A 247 25.59 3.01 5.72
N ALA A 248 26.50 3.10 6.69
CA ALA A 248 27.85 2.57 6.52
C ALA A 248 27.87 1.05 6.37
N GLU A 249 27.14 0.37 7.26
CA GLU A 249 27.00 -1.08 7.26
C GLU A 249 26.38 -1.59 5.95
N TRP A 250 25.22 -1.05 5.57
CA TRP A 250 24.47 -1.54 4.41
C TRP A 250 25.11 -1.13 3.09
N ARG A 251 25.78 0.03 3.02
CA ARG A 251 26.56 0.40 1.85
C ARG A 251 27.77 -0.51 1.69
N GLY A 252 28.48 -0.83 2.78
CA GLY A 252 29.60 -1.79 2.74
C GLY A 252 29.16 -3.15 2.18
N LEU A 253 28.02 -3.67 2.62
CA LEU A 253 27.43 -4.91 2.09
C LEU A 253 27.06 -4.80 0.60
N GLN A 254 26.59 -3.64 0.15
CA GLN A 254 26.28 -3.39 -1.27
C GLN A 254 27.55 -3.39 -2.13
N GLU A 255 28.61 -2.71 -1.69
CA GLU A 255 29.91 -2.69 -2.38
C GLU A 255 30.51 -4.10 -2.48
N GLN A 256 30.42 -4.91 -1.41
CA GLN A 256 30.86 -6.31 -1.43
C GLN A 256 30.09 -7.15 -2.47
N LYS A 257 28.76 -6.97 -2.55
CA LYS A 257 27.93 -7.66 -3.56
C LYS A 257 28.26 -7.21 -4.99
N LEU A 258 28.54 -5.92 -5.20
CA LEU A 258 28.95 -5.37 -6.50
C LEU A 258 30.31 -5.94 -6.92
N ALA A 259 31.28 -5.97 -6.01
CA ALA A 259 32.61 -6.54 -6.24
C ALA A 259 32.54 -8.03 -6.64
N ALA A 260 31.69 -8.81 -5.96
CA ALA A 260 31.49 -10.22 -6.26
C ALA A 260 30.85 -10.48 -7.65
N ARG A 261 29.98 -9.56 -8.12
CA ARG A 261 29.29 -9.69 -9.41
C ARG A 261 30.10 -9.14 -10.59
N ASN A 262 31.03 -8.22 -10.34
CA ASN A 262 31.91 -7.63 -11.36
C ASN A 262 33.38 -7.64 -10.90
N PRO A 263 34.07 -8.79 -11.00
CA PRO A 263 35.47 -8.93 -10.54
C PRO A 263 36.46 -8.03 -11.30
N GLN A 264 36.07 -7.51 -12.48
CA GLN A 264 36.90 -6.63 -13.31
C GLN A 264 36.58 -5.14 -13.13
N ALA A 265 35.62 -4.77 -12.28
CA ALA A 265 35.35 -3.35 -12.00
C ALA A 265 36.51 -2.74 -11.22
N SER A 266 37.09 -1.67 -11.76
CA SER A 266 38.37 -1.10 -11.33
C SER A 266 38.35 -0.25 -10.05
N ALA A 267 37.30 -0.29 -9.24
CA ALA A 267 37.21 0.55 -8.05
C ALA A 267 36.26 -0.01 -6.98
N VAL A 268 36.70 -1.01 -6.22
CA VAL A 268 36.10 -1.30 -4.91
C VAL A 268 36.72 -0.31 -3.93
N MET A 269 35.89 0.54 -3.30
CA MET A 269 36.38 1.45 -2.26
C MET A 269 36.89 0.65 -1.07
N ASP A 270 38.07 0.99 -0.55
CA ASP A 270 38.51 0.48 0.74
C ASP A 270 37.67 1.09 1.89
N GLU A 271 37.86 0.58 3.11
CA GLU A 271 37.07 1.03 4.27
C GLU A 271 37.23 2.54 4.55
N ALA A 272 38.42 3.09 4.36
CA ALA A 272 38.69 4.52 4.58
C ALA A 272 37.98 5.39 3.52
N ALA A 273 38.05 4.99 2.25
CA ALA A 273 37.37 5.63 1.14
C ALA A 273 35.85 5.55 1.30
N LEU A 274 35.33 4.40 1.75
CA LEU A 274 33.91 4.22 2.05
C LEU A 274 33.46 5.14 3.19
N ASN A 275 34.18 5.17 4.30
CA ASN A 275 33.90 6.05 5.44
C ASN A 275 33.93 7.54 5.06
N ARG A 276 34.87 7.94 4.19
CA ARG A 276 34.90 9.30 3.64
C ARG A 276 33.73 9.54 2.67
N PHE A 277 33.38 8.58 1.82
CA PHE A 277 32.27 8.69 0.88
C PHE A 277 30.94 8.90 1.59
N ILE A 278 30.64 8.11 2.63
CA ILE A 278 29.41 8.20 3.42
C ILE A 278 29.22 9.59 4.05
N GLN A 279 30.30 10.26 4.43
CA GLN A 279 30.25 11.61 5.01
C GLN A 279 29.63 12.66 4.08
N HIS A 280 29.64 12.49 2.75
CA HIS A 280 28.96 13.43 1.85
C HIS A 280 27.43 13.40 2.03
N TYR A 281 26.88 12.28 2.50
CA TYR A 281 25.45 12.04 2.60
C TYR A 281 24.89 12.29 4.01
N GLU A 282 25.77 12.44 5.00
CA GLU A 282 25.41 12.41 6.41
C GLU A 282 24.41 13.49 6.82
N ARG A 283 24.72 14.74 6.50
CA ARG A 283 23.89 15.90 6.84
C ARG A 283 22.44 15.70 6.40
N ILE A 284 22.24 15.50 5.10
CA ILE A 284 20.91 15.34 4.51
C ILE A 284 20.24 14.09 5.05
N THR A 285 20.95 12.97 5.19
CA THR A 285 20.35 11.72 5.70
C THR A 285 19.83 11.89 7.13
N ARG A 286 20.58 12.58 8.00
CA ARG A 286 20.15 12.85 9.38
C ARG A 286 18.89 13.74 9.41
N ASP A 287 18.85 14.79 8.60
CA ASP A 287 17.64 15.62 8.45
C ASP A 287 16.45 14.82 7.94
N CYS A 288 16.68 13.97 6.94
CA CYS A 288 15.67 13.10 6.39
C CYS A 288 15.04 12.22 7.47
N LEU A 289 15.89 11.54 8.27
CA LEU A 289 15.43 10.66 9.35
C LEU A 289 14.66 11.40 10.44
N GLN A 290 15.04 12.65 10.73
CA GLN A 290 14.39 13.45 11.74
C GLN A 290 13.02 14.00 11.28
N LYS A 291 12.92 14.45 10.02
CA LYS A 291 11.79 15.29 9.57
C LYS A 291 10.83 14.58 8.61
N LEU A 292 11.33 13.72 7.71
CA LEU A 292 10.48 13.06 6.71
C LEU A 292 9.39 12.15 7.28
N PRO A 293 9.59 11.44 8.42
CA PRO A 293 8.53 10.62 8.99
C PRO A 293 7.24 11.37 9.31
N ALA A 294 7.31 12.68 9.52
CA ALA A 294 6.14 13.51 9.85
C ALA A 294 5.38 14.02 8.62
N ILE A 295 6.03 14.09 7.45
CA ILE A 295 5.46 14.70 6.24
C ILE A 295 5.14 13.70 5.12
N ALA A 296 5.72 12.50 5.16
CA ALA A 296 5.45 11.48 4.15
C ALA A 296 4.02 10.92 4.27
N ASP A 297 3.37 10.65 3.14
CA ASP A 297 2.09 9.93 3.08
C ASP A 297 2.24 8.52 3.65
N ALA A 298 3.37 7.86 3.35
CA ALA A 298 3.72 6.56 3.88
C ALA A 298 5.15 6.51 4.42
N VAL A 299 5.34 5.76 5.51
CA VAL A 299 6.65 5.52 6.12
C VAL A 299 6.86 4.04 6.36
N ILE A 300 7.79 3.43 5.64
CA ILE A 300 8.28 2.08 5.93
C ILE A 300 9.43 2.22 6.93
N ARG A 301 9.34 1.58 8.09
CA ARG A 301 10.40 1.60 9.12
C ARG A 301 11.17 0.29 9.11
N LEU A 302 12.48 0.39 8.88
CA LEU A 302 13.38 -0.75 8.95
C LEU A 302 13.94 -0.92 10.36
N ASP A 303 14.12 -2.16 10.79
CA ASP A 303 14.87 -2.50 11.99
C ASP A 303 16.40 -2.57 11.74
N ALA A 304 17.17 -2.86 12.79
CA ALA A 304 18.61 -2.99 12.72
C ALA A 304 19.10 -4.17 11.85
N HIS A 305 18.21 -5.10 11.51
CA HIS A 305 18.47 -6.30 10.70
C HIS A 305 17.95 -6.17 9.27
N HIS A 306 17.58 -4.95 8.84
CA HIS A 306 17.07 -4.66 7.50
C HIS A 306 15.68 -5.23 7.20
N ASN A 307 14.93 -5.67 8.23
CA ASN A 307 13.53 -6.09 8.05
C ASN A 307 12.60 -4.87 8.19
N ILE A 308 11.46 -4.91 7.50
CA ILE A 308 10.38 -3.96 7.76
C ILE A 308 9.75 -4.30 9.12
N ALA A 309 9.88 -3.38 10.06
CA ALA A 309 9.32 -3.48 11.42
C ALA A 309 7.87 -2.96 11.46
N SER A 310 7.63 -1.84 10.80
CA SER A 310 6.29 -1.24 10.68
C SER A 310 6.14 -0.42 9.40
N MET A 311 4.89 -0.14 9.04
CA MET A 311 4.53 0.79 7.97
C MET A 311 3.39 1.70 8.42
N ARG A 312 3.61 3.01 8.35
CA ARG A 312 2.52 3.99 8.38
C ARG A 312 2.04 4.24 6.96
N LEU A 313 0.74 4.18 6.72
CA LEU A 313 0.10 4.50 5.43
C LEU A 313 -1.10 5.42 5.69
N GLY A 314 -0.93 6.72 5.45
CA GLY A 314 -1.90 7.71 5.92
C GLY A 314 -2.03 7.68 7.43
N THR A 315 -3.24 7.36 7.93
CA THR A 315 -3.55 7.18 9.35
C THR A 315 -3.44 5.72 9.83
N LEU A 316 -3.21 4.77 8.91
CA LEU A 316 -3.07 3.36 9.22
C LEU A 316 -1.65 3.07 9.72
N GLU A 317 -1.51 2.35 10.83
CA GLU A 317 -0.24 1.82 11.34
C GLU A 317 -0.25 0.30 11.27
N LEU A 318 0.68 -0.27 10.51
CA LEU A 318 0.85 -1.71 10.31
C LEU A 318 2.12 -2.19 11.01
N THR A 319 2.02 -3.26 11.79
CA THR A 319 3.14 -3.99 12.40
C THR A 319 2.97 -5.48 12.09
N ARG A 320 4.04 -6.29 12.19
CA ARG A 320 3.88 -7.76 12.03
C ARG A 320 2.93 -8.40 13.05
N GLU A 321 2.71 -7.73 14.19
CA GLU A 321 1.77 -8.16 15.22
C GLU A 321 0.35 -7.65 14.98
N SER A 322 0.13 -6.81 13.94
CA SER A 322 -1.20 -6.36 13.56
C SER A 322 -2.08 -7.56 13.23
N ARG A 323 -3.04 -7.84 14.12
CA ARG A 323 -4.05 -8.86 13.92
C ARG A 323 -5.10 -8.32 12.97
N TRP A 324 -5.21 -8.92 11.79
CA TRP A 324 -6.27 -8.60 10.85
C TRP A 324 -7.62 -9.07 11.38
N LEU A 325 -8.64 -8.27 11.14
CA LEU A 325 -10.05 -8.64 11.30
C LEU A 325 -10.78 -8.17 10.05
N ILE A 326 -11.60 -9.05 9.48
CA ILE A 326 -12.43 -8.74 8.31
C ILE A 326 -13.85 -8.55 8.82
N SER A 327 -14.45 -7.40 8.56
CA SER A 327 -15.89 -7.19 8.72
C SER A 327 -16.51 -7.11 7.34
N THR A 328 -17.55 -7.90 7.09
CA THR A 328 -18.08 -8.07 5.73
C THR A 328 -19.58 -8.23 5.74
N ASP A 329 -20.23 -7.66 4.73
CA ASP A 329 -21.62 -7.97 4.42
C ASP A 329 -21.75 -9.42 3.96
N MET A 330 -22.96 -9.95 4.04
CA MET A 330 -23.25 -11.31 3.62
C MET A 330 -23.78 -11.33 2.18
N ASP A 331 -24.86 -10.60 1.91
CA ASP A 331 -25.53 -10.67 0.61
C ASP A 331 -24.70 -9.94 -0.44
N GLY A 332 -24.43 -10.60 -1.57
CA GLY A 332 -23.63 -10.02 -2.65
C GLY A 332 -22.13 -9.95 -2.38
N THR A 333 -21.68 -10.33 -1.18
CA THR A 333 -20.25 -10.37 -0.82
C THR A 333 -19.80 -11.79 -0.48
N LEU A 334 -20.37 -12.40 0.57
CA LEU A 334 -20.08 -13.79 0.94
C LEU A 334 -20.99 -14.78 0.23
N LEU A 335 -22.23 -14.37 -0.02
CA LEU A 335 -23.26 -15.18 -0.65
C LEU A 335 -23.51 -14.63 -2.05
N SER A 336 -23.50 -15.52 -3.03
CA SER A 336 -23.89 -15.21 -4.41
C SER A 336 -25.31 -14.64 -4.46
N HIS A 337 -25.51 -13.61 -5.29
CA HIS A 337 -26.83 -12.98 -5.45
C HIS A 337 -27.87 -13.92 -6.05
N ASP A 338 -27.46 -14.88 -6.87
CA ASP A 338 -28.37 -15.67 -7.70
C ASP A 338 -28.87 -16.94 -7.00
N ASP A 339 -28.03 -17.55 -6.16
CA ASP A 339 -28.29 -18.85 -5.54
C ASP A 339 -27.93 -18.92 -4.05
N TYR A 340 -27.49 -17.81 -3.45
CA TYR A 340 -27.00 -17.74 -2.07
C TYR A 340 -25.88 -18.76 -1.78
N SER A 341 -25.16 -19.22 -2.80
CA SER A 341 -24.05 -20.14 -2.64
C SER A 341 -22.85 -19.45 -2.00
N TYR A 342 -22.20 -20.17 -1.08
CA TYR A 342 -20.94 -19.76 -0.44
C TYR A 342 -19.75 -20.63 -0.86
N GLU A 343 -19.95 -21.61 -1.75
CA GLU A 343 -18.90 -22.59 -2.09
C GLU A 343 -17.66 -21.92 -2.71
N GLY A 344 -17.86 -20.85 -3.48
CA GLY A 344 -16.76 -20.07 -4.07
C GLY A 344 -15.87 -19.38 -3.04
N ILE A 345 -16.42 -18.97 -1.89
CA ILE A 345 -15.68 -18.25 -0.84
C ILE A 345 -15.20 -19.17 0.30
N ALA A 346 -15.77 -20.37 0.43
CA ALA A 346 -15.45 -21.32 1.49
C ALA A 346 -13.94 -21.63 1.64
N PRO A 347 -13.14 -21.80 0.56
CA PRO A 347 -11.69 -21.98 0.69
C PRO A 347 -10.99 -20.79 1.35
N LEU A 348 -11.41 -19.56 1.03
CA LEU A 348 -10.87 -18.35 1.63
C LEU A 348 -11.23 -18.26 3.11
N ILE A 349 -12.50 -18.48 3.47
CA ILE A 349 -12.94 -18.46 4.87
C ILE A 349 -12.17 -19.48 5.71
N ARG A 350 -11.96 -20.69 5.20
CA ARG A 350 -11.12 -21.71 5.86
C ARG A 350 -9.68 -21.24 6.03
N ARG A 351 -9.08 -20.60 5.03
CA ARG A 351 -7.72 -20.05 5.11
C ARG A 351 -7.63 -18.94 6.15
N LEU A 352 -8.61 -18.02 6.19
CA LEU A 352 -8.67 -16.94 7.17
C LEU A 352 -8.78 -17.49 8.60
N SER A 353 -9.67 -18.46 8.81
CA SER A 353 -9.82 -19.16 10.08
C SER A 353 -8.53 -19.88 10.53
N ALA A 354 -7.86 -20.60 9.61
CA ALA A 354 -6.58 -21.26 9.88
C ALA A 354 -5.45 -20.28 10.26
N ASN A 355 -5.51 -19.03 9.80
CA ASN A 355 -4.58 -17.97 10.14
C ASN A 355 -5.07 -17.10 11.33
N GLN A 356 -6.12 -17.52 12.04
CA GLN A 356 -6.70 -16.80 13.17
C GLN A 356 -7.15 -15.37 12.83
N ILE A 357 -7.55 -15.13 11.57
CA ILE A 357 -8.12 -13.85 11.12
C ILE A 357 -9.64 -13.94 11.29
N PRO A 358 -10.25 -13.19 12.24
CA PRO A 358 -11.69 -13.24 12.46
C PRO A 358 -12.44 -12.65 11.26
N VAL A 359 -13.51 -13.34 10.85
CA VAL A 359 -14.47 -12.84 9.85
C VAL A 359 -15.76 -12.51 10.58
N VAL A 360 -15.97 -11.22 10.80
CA VAL A 360 -17.16 -10.67 11.45
C VAL A 360 -18.23 -10.43 10.38
N LEU A 361 -19.30 -11.22 10.47
CA LEU A 361 -20.49 -11.01 9.62
C LEU A 361 -21.18 -9.72 10.08
N ASN A 362 -21.52 -8.84 9.15
CA ASN A 362 -22.29 -7.62 9.41
C ASN A 362 -23.44 -7.51 8.41
N THR A 363 -24.67 -7.69 8.87
CA THR A 363 -25.81 -7.93 7.98
C THR A 363 -27.11 -7.30 8.50
N SER A 364 -28.08 -7.09 7.62
CA SER A 364 -29.45 -6.68 7.97
C SER A 364 -30.33 -7.81 8.51
N LYS A 365 -29.80 -9.04 8.49
CA LYS A 365 -30.47 -10.26 8.96
C LYS A 365 -30.58 -10.29 10.49
N THR A 366 -31.53 -11.08 10.97
CA THR A 366 -31.73 -11.32 12.40
C THR A 366 -30.58 -12.11 13.01
N ARG A 367 -30.54 -12.18 14.35
CA ARG A 367 -29.63 -13.08 15.07
C ARG A 367 -29.79 -14.54 14.62
N ALA A 368 -31.02 -15.03 14.52
CA ALA A 368 -31.29 -16.43 14.19
C ALA A 368 -30.72 -16.81 12.81
N GLU A 369 -30.94 -15.95 11.82
CA GLU A 369 -30.38 -16.12 10.48
C GLU A 369 -28.84 -16.05 10.49
N THR A 370 -28.29 -15.01 11.12
CA THR A 370 -26.83 -14.78 11.14
C THR A 370 -26.09 -15.90 11.86
N GLN A 371 -26.66 -16.44 12.94
CA GLN A 371 -26.09 -17.56 13.68
C GLN A 371 -26.06 -18.85 12.85
N LYS A 372 -27.11 -19.13 12.08
CA LYS A 372 -27.16 -20.27 11.15
C LYS A 372 -26.01 -20.16 10.13
N TRP A 373 -25.79 -18.98 9.58
CA TRP A 373 -24.70 -18.73 8.63
C TRP A 373 -23.32 -18.79 9.27
N ALA A 374 -23.13 -18.21 10.46
CA ALA A 374 -21.87 -18.30 11.19
C ALA A 374 -21.47 -19.77 11.45
N GLN A 375 -22.45 -20.63 11.77
CA GLN A 375 -22.23 -22.07 11.91
C GLN A 375 -21.86 -22.75 10.59
N LEU A 376 -22.59 -22.46 9.50
CA LEU A 376 -22.33 -23.02 8.16
C LEU A 376 -20.96 -22.62 7.59
N LEU A 377 -20.56 -21.37 7.83
CA LEU A 377 -19.26 -20.83 7.41
C LEU A 377 -18.12 -21.22 8.37
N HIS A 378 -18.44 -21.89 9.49
CA HIS A 378 -17.50 -22.25 10.55
C HIS A 378 -16.72 -21.04 11.09
N THR A 379 -17.39 -19.89 11.21
CA THR A 379 -16.79 -18.68 11.78
C THR A 379 -17.01 -18.67 13.30
N HIS A 380 -15.92 -18.72 14.07
CA HIS A 380 -15.96 -18.57 15.54
C HIS A 380 -15.76 -17.10 15.99
N SER A 381 -16.16 -16.15 15.14
CA SER A 381 -15.94 -14.72 15.31
C SER A 381 -17.18 -14.02 15.88
N PRO A 382 -17.06 -12.80 16.40
CA PRO A 382 -18.21 -11.95 16.67
C PRO A 382 -19.02 -11.73 15.39
N TYR A 383 -20.31 -11.42 15.54
CA TYR A 383 -21.16 -11.05 14.41
C TYR A 383 -22.10 -9.89 14.79
N ILE A 384 -22.47 -9.12 13.78
CA ILE A 384 -23.25 -7.90 13.86
C ILE A 384 -24.56 -8.14 13.10
N VAL A 385 -25.69 -7.83 13.74
CA VAL A 385 -27.02 -8.11 13.21
C VAL A 385 -27.83 -6.84 13.04
N GLU A 386 -28.88 -6.93 12.22
CA GLU A 386 -29.84 -5.85 11.98
C GLU A 386 -29.15 -4.50 11.69
N ASN A 387 -28.11 -4.52 10.84
CA ASN A 387 -27.31 -3.36 10.42
C ASN A 387 -26.60 -2.61 11.56
N GLY A 388 -26.15 -3.32 12.59
CA GLY A 388 -25.38 -2.70 13.69
C GLY A 388 -26.18 -2.50 14.97
N SER A 389 -27.45 -2.88 15.00
CA SER A 389 -28.28 -2.74 16.20
C SER A 389 -27.84 -3.62 17.37
N ALA A 390 -27.17 -4.75 17.10
CA ALA A 390 -26.52 -5.52 18.14
C ALA A 390 -25.25 -6.22 17.66
N ILE A 391 -24.32 -6.44 18.58
CA ILE A 391 -23.07 -7.16 18.37
C ILE A 391 -22.98 -8.34 19.35
N TYR A 392 -22.77 -9.53 18.82
CA TYR A 392 -22.66 -10.77 19.58
C TYR A 392 -21.20 -11.24 19.64
N PHE A 393 -20.72 -11.51 20.85
CA PHE A 393 -19.37 -11.99 21.12
C PHE A 393 -19.43 -13.38 21.77
N PRO A 394 -18.88 -14.43 21.16
CA PRO A 394 -18.82 -15.75 21.80
C PRO A 394 -18.16 -15.70 23.19
N PHE A 395 -18.69 -16.44 24.16
CA PHE A 395 -18.16 -16.43 25.53
C PHE A 395 -16.68 -16.78 25.61
N GLU A 396 -16.24 -17.76 24.81
CA GLU A 396 -14.85 -18.22 24.74
C GLU A 396 -13.90 -17.07 24.38
N MET A 397 -14.29 -16.21 23.43
CA MET A 397 -13.47 -15.08 22.98
C MET A 397 -13.33 -13.97 24.04
N MET A 398 -14.37 -13.77 24.86
CA MET A 398 -14.38 -12.73 25.89
C MET A 398 -13.80 -13.18 27.24
N SER A 399 -13.42 -14.45 27.37
CA SER A 399 -12.77 -14.99 28.57
C SER A 399 -11.43 -14.29 28.85
N GLU A 400 -10.68 -13.93 27.80
CA GLU A 400 -9.40 -13.23 27.87
C GLU A 400 -9.52 -11.69 28.02
N LEU A 401 -10.74 -11.13 27.97
CA LEU A 401 -11.01 -9.70 27.87
C LEU A 401 -11.91 -9.17 29.00
N GLU A 402 -11.71 -9.62 30.24
CA GLU A 402 -12.56 -9.27 31.40
C GLU A 402 -12.79 -7.76 31.59
N GLY A 403 -11.77 -6.93 31.36
CA GLY A 403 -11.88 -5.47 31.46
C GLY A 403 -12.72 -4.79 30.37
N ARG A 404 -13.12 -5.51 29.31
CA ARG A 404 -13.89 -4.97 28.17
C ARG A 404 -15.37 -5.41 28.17
N LYS A 405 -15.84 -6.07 29.22
CA LYS A 405 -17.24 -6.54 29.36
C LYS A 405 -18.23 -5.46 29.79
N ALA A 406 -17.77 -4.25 30.12
CA ALA A 406 -18.62 -3.16 30.62
C ALA A 406 -19.76 -2.84 29.64
N GLY A 407 -21.01 -3.03 30.06
CA GLY A 407 -22.23 -2.81 29.26
C GLY A 407 -22.54 -3.91 28.23
N LEU A 408 -21.90 -5.09 28.33
CA LEU A 408 -22.37 -6.29 27.64
C LEU A 408 -23.38 -7.04 28.52
N VAL A 409 -24.39 -7.64 27.90
CA VAL A 409 -25.37 -8.53 28.53
C VAL A 409 -24.99 -9.98 28.24
N ALA A 410 -25.04 -10.85 29.25
CA ALA A 410 -24.78 -12.27 29.07
C ALA A 410 -26.03 -12.99 28.55
N ASP A 411 -25.97 -13.52 27.33
CA ASP A 411 -26.95 -14.46 26.79
C ASP A 411 -26.42 -15.89 27.02
N ARG A 412 -26.85 -16.50 28.14
CA ARG A 412 -26.41 -17.84 28.54
C ARG A 412 -27.03 -18.94 27.67
N GLU A 413 -28.17 -18.69 27.06
CA GLU A 413 -28.80 -19.66 26.16
C GLU A 413 -27.95 -19.82 24.90
N HIS A 414 -27.44 -18.72 24.37
CA HIS A 414 -26.67 -18.69 23.13
C HIS A 414 -25.15 -18.62 23.34
N GLN A 415 -24.69 -18.78 24.59
CA GLN A 415 -23.27 -18.78 24.99
C GLN A 415 -22.48 -17.56 24.47
N CYS A 416 -23.07 -16.37 24.55
CA CYS A 416 -22.46 -15.15 24.04
C CYS A 416 -22.75 -13.90 24.90
N TRP A 417 -21.88 -12.92 24.77
CA TRP A 417 -22.08 -11.56 25.29
C TRP A 417 -22.69 -10.70 24.19
N VAL A 418 -23.65 -9.85 24.54
CA VAL A 418 -24.37 -9.00 23.60
C VAL A 418 -24.12 -7.54 23.94
N ARG A 419 -23.74 -6.75 22.93
CA ARG A 419 -23.82 -5.29 22.97
C ARG A 419 -25.07 -4.88 22.20
N GLU A 420 -26.06 -4.36 22.90
CA GLU A 420 -27.24 -3.77 22.27
C GLU A 420 -26.97 -2.28 22.02
N LEU A 421 -27.24 -1.83 20.80
CA LEU A 421 -27.02 -0.45 20.34
C LEU A 421 -28.29 0.15 19.73
N GLY A 422 -29.15 -0.70 19.14
CA GLY A 422 -30.39 -0.29 18.48
C GLY A 422 -31.56 -0.11 19.42
N THR A 423 -32.57 0.61 18.95
CA THR A 423 -33.84 0.80 19.65
C THR A 423 -34.65 -0.51 19.64
N PRO A 424 -35.21 -0.95 20.77
CA PRO A 424 -36.04 -2.15 20.84
C PRO A 424 -37.24 -2.13 19.88
N VAL A 425 -37.56 -3.29 19.29
CA VAL A 425 -38.60 -3.43 18.25
C VAL A 425 -40.00 -3.00 18.71
N ASN A 426 -40.32 -3.12 19.99
CA ASN A 426 -41.60 -2.68 20.54
C ASN A 426 -41.76 -1.15 20.50
N GLU A 427 -40.69 -0.40 20.75
CA GLU A 427 -40.68 1.06 20.61
C GLU A 427 -40.75 1.47 19.13
N LEU A 428 -40.01 0.77 18.27
CA LEU A 428 -40.07 1.00 16.83
C LEU A 428 -41.45 0.72 16.25
N GLN A 429 -42.12 -0.35 16.70
CA GLN A 429 -43.47 -0.68 16.27
C GLN A 429 -44.47 0.42 16.64
N GLN A 430 -44.39 0.95 17.87
CA GLN A 430 -45.24 2.07 18.31
C GLN A 430 -45.00 3.33 17.47
N PHE A 431 -43.74 3.61 17.11
CA PHE A 431 -43.40 4.72 16.22
C PHE A 431 -43.99 4.52 14.81
N VAL A 432 -43.84 3.33 14.23
CA VAL A 432 -44.38 3.01 12.90
C VAL A 432 -45.91 3.13 12.89
N ASP A 433 -46.58 2.51 13.86
CA ASP A 433 -48.05 2.51 13.95
C ASP A 433 -48.60 3.96 14.10
N PHE A 434 -47.81 4.86 14.69
CA PHE A 434 -48.15 6.28 14.81
C PHE A 434 -47.89 7.07 13.51
N MET A 435 -46.75 6.84 12.86
CA MET A 435 -46.27 7.67 11.75
C MET A 435 -46.89 7.31 10.40
N ASP A 436 -47.10 6.02 10.14
CA ASP A 436 -47.64 5.56 8.85
C ASP A 436 -48.37 4.21 9.03
N PRO A 437 -49.66 4.24 9.45
CA PRO A 437 -50.44 3.03 9.69
C PRO A 437 -50.76 2.25 8.42
N ASP A 438 -50.55 2.84 7.23
CA ASP A 438 -50.84 2.23 5.94
C ASP A 438 -49.64 1.46 5.37
N ALA A 439 -48.43 1.66 5.91
CA ALA A 439 -47.25 0.89 5.54
C ALA A 439 -47.41 -0.60 5.94
N ILE A 440 -47.10 -1.51 5.02
CA ILE A 440 -47.16 -2.94 5.33
C ILE A 440 -45.97 -3.28 6.22
N ASN A 441 -46.26 -3.53 7.48
CA ASN A 441 -45.27 -3.95 8.45
C ASN A 441 -44.99 -5.45 8.33
N PHE A 442 -43.74 -5.79 8.03
CA PHE A 442 -43.33 -7.17 7.80
C PHE A 442 -43.54 -8.08 9.02
N LEU A 443 -43.45 -7.52 10.24
CA LEU A 443 -43.62 -8.25 11.49
C LEU A 443 -45.08 -8.63 11.76
N THR A 444 -46.04 -7.81 11.31
CA THR A 444 -47.47 -7.99 11.63
C THR A 444 -48.34 -8.42 10.44
N CYS A 445 -47.85 -8.31 9.21
CA CYS A 445 -48.58 -8.77 8.03
C CYS A 445 -48.86 -10.29 8.05
N THR A 446 -49.77 -10.75 7.20
CA THR A 446 -50.04 -12.20 7.10
C THR A 446 -48.83 -12.95 6.53
N GLU A 447 -48.66 -14.23 6.88
CA GLU A 447 -47.55 -15.04 6.35
C GLU A 447 -47.57 -15.11 4.82
N ALA A 448 -48.76 -15.24 4.22
CA ALA A 448 -48.92 -15.22 2.77
C ALA A 448 -48.44 -13.90 2.13
N GLN A 449 -48.72 -12.76 2.77
CA GLN A 449 -48.21 -11.45 2.30
C GLN A 449 -46.69 -11.37 2.44
N ALA A 450 -46.13 -11.79 3.58
CA ALA A 450 -44.68 -11.79 3.77
C ALA A 450 -43.95 -12.64 2.73
N MET A 451 -44.47 -13.84 2.44
CA MET A 451 -43.93 -14.71 1.39
C MET A 451 -44.03 -14.05 0.01
N ALA A 452 -45.17 -13.43 -0.31
CA ALA A 452 -45.35 -12.75 -1.60
C ALA A 452 -44.40 -11.55 -1.77
N LEU A 453 -44.13 -10.80 -0.70
CA LEU A 453 -43.24 -9.63 -0.73
C LEU A 453 -41.76 -10.00 -0.82
N THR A 454 -41.36 -11.15 -0.27
CA THR A 454 -39.94 -11.49 -0.08
C THR A 454 -39.48 -12.68 -0.91
N GLY A 455 -40.38 -13.52 -1.39
CA GLY A 455 -40.07 -14.80 -2.02
C GLY A 455 -39.58 -15.88 -1.05
N LEU A 456 -39.59 -15.62 0.26
CA LEU A 456 -39.09 -16.55 1.28
C LEU A 456 -40.04 -17.73 1.55
N THR A 457 -39.46 -18.84 2.04
CA THR A 457 -40.24 -19.99 2.54
C THR A 457 -40.94 -19.65 3.86
N PRO A 458 -41.97 -20.40 4.29
CA PRO A 458 -42.62 -20.19 5.59
C PRO A 458 -41.66 -20.30 6.79
N GLU A 459 -40.60 -21.11 6.68
CA GLU A 459 -39.58 -21.20 7.73
C GLU A 459 -38.71 -19.95 7.77
N ASP A 460 -38.23 -19.49 6.60
CA ASP A 460 -37.38 -18.30 6.51
C ASP A 460 -38.13 -17.02 6.86
N VAL A 461 -39.43 -16.91 6.55
CA VAL A 461 -40.27 -15.80 7.01
C VAL A 461 -40.31 -15.74 8.55
N ARG A 462 -40.46 -16.89 9.22
CA ARG A 462 -40.45 -16.95 10.69
C ARG A 462 -39.10 -16.55 11.27
N ALA A 463 -38.00 -16.97 10.65
CA ALA A 463 -36.66 -16.56 11.05
C ALA A 463 -36.45 -15.05 10.85
N ALA A 464 -36.79 -14.50 9.67
CA ALA A 464 -36.64 -13.09 9.33
C ALA A 464 -37.54 -12.15 10.15
N ARG A 465 -38.63 -12.67 10.74
CA ARG A 465 -39.51 -11.96 11.67
C ARG A 465 -38.99 -11.91 13.11
N ASN A 466 -38.00 -12.73 13.45
CA ASN A 466 -37.40 -12.74 14.79
C ASN A 466 -36.43 -11.55 14.98
N ARG A 467 -36.93 -10.33 14.75
CA ARG A 467 -36.21 -9.06 14.85
C ARG A 467 -36.38 -8.47 16.24
N ALA A 468 -35.28 -7.96 16.79
CA ALA A 468 -35.27 -7.31 18.08
C ALA A 468 -35.06 -5.80 17.99
N TRP A 469 -34.56 -5.27 16.87
CA TRP A 469 -34.18 -3.86 16.75
C TRP A 469 -34.46 -3.23 15.38
N SER A 470 -35.29 -3.87 14.55
CA SER A 470 -35.65 -3.33 13.24
C SER A 470 -37.04 -3.77 12.83
N VAL A 471 -37.71 -2.91 12.07
CA VAL A 471 -39.05 -3.12 11.53
C VAL A 471 -39.01 -2.88 10.02
N PRO A 472 -38.93 -3.93 9.18
CA PRO A 472 -38.98 -3.78 7.74
C PRO A 472 -40.39 -3.35 7.30
N LEU A 473 -40.45 -2.30 6.49
CA LEU A 473 -41.69 -1.75 5.97
C LEU A 473 -41.72 -1.84 4.46
N HIS A 474 -42.88 -2.21 3.91
CA HIS A 474 -43.16 -2.12 2.50
C HIS A 474 -44.20 -1.02 2.26
N PHE A 475 -43.80 0.01 1.51
CA PHE A 475 -44.66 1.11 1.12
C PHE A 475 -45.33 0.82 -0.22
N SER A 476 -46.56 1.32 -0.41
CA SER A 476 -47.31 1.17 -1.67
C SER A 476 -46.65 1.89 -2.84
N ASP A 477 -45.92 2.99 -2.59
CA ASP A 477 -45.14 3.72 -3.57
C ASP A 477 -43.90 4.43 -2.98
N SER A 478 -43.05 4.95 -3.86
CA SER A 478 -41.81 5.65 -3.49
C SER A 478 -42.03 7.02 -2.82
N GLN A 479 -43.18 7.65 -3.02
CA GLN A 479 -43.49 8.95 -2.44
C GLN A 479 -43.84 8.83 -0.96
N ALA A 480 -44.63 7.82 -0.60
CA ALA A 480 -44.93 7.46 0.79
C ALA A 480 -43.64 7.12 1.57
N ALA A 481 -42.78 6.27 1.00
CA ALA A 481 -41.48 5.94 1.58
C ALA A 481 -40.58 7.19 1.77
N GLY A 482 -40.62 8.13 0.82
CA GLY A 482 -39.85 9.38 0.89
C GLY A 482 -40.38 10.36 1.93
N ALA A 483 -41.68 10.38 2.19
CA ALA A 483 -42.30 11.18 3.24
C ALA A 483 -41.94 10.64 4.63
N PHE A 484 -42.05 9.32 4.81
CA PHE A 484 -41.68 8.63 6.06
C PHE A 484 -40.23 8.88 6.46
N LYS A 485 -39.28 8.82 5.51
CA LYS A 485 -37.84 9.05 5.78
C LYS A 485 -37.51 10.48 6.25
N LYS A 486 -38.38 11.46 6.00
CA LYS A 486 -38.14 12.87 6.36
C LYS A 486 -38.77 13.26 7.69
N ALA A 487 -39.74 12.47 8.15
CA ALA A 487 -40.51 12.71 9.36
C ALA A 487 -39.82 12.04 10.55
#